data_AF-A0A972J4W2-F1
#
_entry.id   AF-A0A972J4W2-F1
#
_cell.length_a   1.000
_cell.length_b   1.000
_cell.length_c   1.000
_cell.angle_alpha   90.00
_cell.angle_beta   90.00
_cell.angle_gamma   90.00
#
_symmetry.space_group_name_H-M   'P 1'
#
loop_
_entity.id
_entity.type
_entity.pdbx_description
1 polymer ?
#
loop_
_entity_poly.entity_id
_entity_poly.type
_entity_poly.pdbx_seq_one_letter_code
_entity_poly.pdbx_strand_id
1 'polypeptide(L)'
;MDTPISTNRDGKILCGPGAEKGLCVTLLILFFLLAAAAGSLRTVHAAGESAAEARVIRFVKEIYPGGDAVRVKLTTLPAQLRENVKIVNLSFVRIPDVSGDGVCSVEIETAPGRLRTVQVPFRVFSKRELYVLKAAGQKGDTIGPKDVAVRE
;
A
#
# COMPACT_ATOMS: atom_id res chain seq x y z
N MET A 1 -74.36 35.71 50.18
CA MET A 1 -73.45 35.11 51.17
C MET A 1 -72.05 35.17 50.60
N ASP A 2 -71.19 35.90 51.32
CA ASP A 2 -69.76 35.70 51.53
C ASP A 2 -68.78 35.67 50.34
N THR A 3 -68.22 36.87 50.10
CA THR A 3 -66.77 37.26 50.08
C THR A 3 -65.70 36.52 49.23
N PRO A 4 -64.58 37.23 48.89
CA PRO A 4 -63.75 37.06 47.69
C PRO A 4 -62.33 36.52 47.97
N ILE A 5 -61.51 36.26 46.93
CA ILE A 5 -60.02 36.26 46.90
C ILE A 5 -59.62 36.35 45.40
N SER A 6 -58.94 37.35 44.82
CA SER A 6 -57.62 38.00 45.03
C SER A 6 -56.39 37.24 44.47
N THR A 7 -55.52 38.04 43.81
CA THR A 7 -54.15 37.82 43.27
C THR A 7 -54.06 37.30 41.82
N ASN A 8 -53.56 38.04 40.81
CA ASN A 8 -52.30 38.77 40.58
C ASN A 8 -51.10 37.84 40.29
N ARG A 9 -50.58 37.87 39.04
CA ARG A 9 -49.14 38.11 38.75
C ARG A 9 -48.83 38.12 37.25
N ASP A 10 -48.19 39.21 36.86
CA ASP A 10 -47.44 39.42 35.62
C ASP A 10 -46.45 38.29 35.30
N GLY A 11 -46.33 37.99 34.01
CA GLY A 11 -45.31 37.11 33.46
C GLY A 11 -44.90 37.55 32.06
N LYS A 12 -44.23 38.70 31.95
CA LYS A 12 -43.45 39.08 30.76
C LYS A 12 -42.34 38.03 30.54
N ILE A 13 -42.38 37.31 29.42
CA ILE A 13 -41.25 36.51 28.95
C ILE A 13 -40.43 37.39 28.00
N LEU A 14 -39.33 37.94 28.52
CA LEU A 14 -38.23 38.47 27.70
C LEU A 14 -37.52 37.28 27.05
N CYS A 15 -37.65 37.14 25.72
CA CYS A 15 -36.77 36.29 24.93
C CYS A 15 -35.38 36.94 24.89
N GLY A 16 -34.43 36.36 25.63
CA GLY A 16 -33.02 36.74 25.61
C GLY A 16 -32.27 36.17 24.39
N PRO A 17 -31.18 36.83 23.95
CA PRO A 17 -30.39 36.42 22.79
C PRO A 17 -29.46 35.27 23.19
N GLY A 18 -30.01 34.06 23.28
CA GLY A 18 -29.26 32.83 23.60
C GLY A 18 -29.29 31.76 22.50
N ALA A 19 -30.15 31.92 21.49
CA ALA A 19 -30.43 30.89 20.49
C ALA A 19 -29.38 30.81 19.35
N GLU A 20 -28.58 31.86 19.15
CA GLU A 20 -27.65 31.94 18.02
C GLU A 20 -26.39 31.09 18.21
N LYS A 21 -25.92 30.93 19.46
CA LYS A 21 -24.69 30.18 19.75
C LYS A 21 -24.88 28.66 19.63
N GLY A 22 -26.07 28.15 19.97
CA GLY A 22 -26.40 26.73 19.85
C GLY A 22 -26.49 26.27 18.39
N LEU A 23 -27.07 27.10 17.52
CA LEU A 23 -27.18 26.81 16.08
C LEU A 23 -25.80 26.72 15.43
N CYS A 24 -24.89 27.66 15.72
CA CYS A 24 -23.52 27.65 15.20
C CYS A 24 -22.71 26.42 15.65
N VAL A 25 -22.81 26.03 16.92
CA VAL A 25 -22.11 24.84 17.42
C VAL A 25 -22.63 23.56 16.76
N THR A 26 -23.95 23.48 16.57
CA THR A 26 -24.58 22.32 15.92
C THR A 26 -24.18 22.24 14.44
N LEU A 27 -24.10 23.38 13.75
CA LEU A 27 -23.67 23.46 12.35
C LEU A 27 -22.19 23.09 12.18
N LEU A 28 -21.34 23.52 13.11
CA LEU A 28 -19.91 23.15 13.13
C LEU A 28 -19.73 21.65 13.37
N ILE A 29 -20.46 21.07 14.33
CA ILE A 29 -20.41 19.62 14.60
C ILE A 29 -20.88 18.82 13.37
N LEU A 30 -21.97 19.26 12.72
CA LEU A 30 -22.47 18.62 11.50
C LEU A 30 -21.45 18.72 10.36
N PHE A 31 -20.79 19.88 10.21
CA PHE A 31 -19.74 20.07 9.21
C PHE A 31 -18.53 19.16 9.47
N PHE A 32 -18.09 19.02 10.72
CA PHE A 32 -17.01 18.10 11.09
C PHE A 32 -17.40 16.62 10.87
N LEU A 33 -18.65 16.25 11.17
CA LEU A 33 -19.16 14.89 10.90
C LEU A 33 -19.24 14.60 9.39
N LEU A 34 -19.69 15.55 8.57
CA LEU A 34 -19.69 15.42 7.11
C LEU A 34 -18.27 15.37 6.54
N ALA A 35 -17.34 16.18 7.04
CA ALA A 35 -15.95 16.17 6.62
C ALA A 35 -15.24 14.85 6.99
N ALA A 36 -15.53 14.29 8.16
CA ALA A 36 -15.02 12.97 8.57
C ALA A 36 -15.58 11.84 7.70
N ALA A 37 -16.87 11.90 7.33
CA ALA A 37 -17.48 10.93 6.42
C ALA A 37 -16.92 11.04 4.98
N ALA A 38 -16.68 12.25 4.49
CA ALA A 38 -16.08 12.48 3.17
C ALA A 38 -14.59 12.12 3.12
N GLY A 39 -13.88 12.21 4.25
CA GLY A 39 -12.48 11.81 4.37
C GLY A 39 -12.23 10.29 4.31
N SER A 40 -13.25 9.47 4.56
CA SER A 40 -13.15 8.00 4.59
C SER A 40 -13.16 7.35 3.19
N LEU A 41 -13.40 8.13 2.14
CA LEU A 41 -13.43 7.66 0.75
C LEU A 41 -12.14 7.93 -0.03
N ARG A 42 -11.03 8.17 0.66
CA ARG A 42 -9.71 8.01 0.05
C ARG A 42 -9.37 6.52 0.00
N THR A 43 -10.04 5.79 -0.89
CA THR A 43 -9.45 4.58 -1.45
C THR A 43 -8.22 5.04 -2.22
N VAL A 44 -7.07 5.03 -1.55
CA VAL A 44 -5.79 4.98 -2.22
C VAL A 44 -5.84 3.71 -3.06
N HIS A 45 -6.21 3.85 -4.33
CA HIS A 45 -5.91 2.86 -5.35
C HIS A 45 -4.39 2.85 -5.44
N ALA A 46 -3.73 2.10 -4.55
CA ALA A 46 -2.45 1.52 -4.86
C ALA A 46 -2.65 0.87 -6.22
N ALA A 47 -1.93 1.35 -7.24
CA ALA A 47 -2.01 0.82 -8.59
C ALA A 47 -1.90 -0.71 -8.48
N GLY A 48 -3.04 -1.37 -8.70
CA GLY A 48 -3.30 -2.72 -8.18
C GLY A 48 -2.32 -3.70 -8.80
N GLU A 49 -1.42 -4.21 -7.98
CA GLU A 49 -0.64 -5.40 -8.30
C GLU A 49 -1.64 -6.50 -8.65
N SER A 50 -1.62 -6.99 -9.89
CA SER A 50 -2.60 -8.00 -10.31
C SER A 50 -2.38 -9.28 -9.49
N ALA A 51 -3.43 -10.06 -9.23
CA ALA A 51 -3.29 -11.33 -8.51
C ALA A 51 -2.28 -12.28 -9.20
N ALA A 52 -2.19 -12.20 -10.53
CA ALA A 52 -1.21 -12.92 -11.33
C ALA A 52 0.22 -12.44 -11.06
N GLU A 53 0.44 -11.12 -11.05
CA GLU A 53 1.74 -10.50 -10.74
C GLU A 53 2.25 -10.89 -9.36
N ALA A 54 1.40 -10.77 -8.33
CA ALA A 54 1.76 -11.16 -6.97
C ALA A 54 2.15 -12.65 -6.89
N ARG A 55 1.47 -13.53 -7.64
CA ARG A 55 1.78 -14.97 -7.69
C ARG A 55 3.10 -15.25 -8.39
N VAL A 56 3.39 -14.57 -9.50
CA VAL A 56 4.69 -14.69 -10.20
C VAL A 56 5.82 -14.18 -9.31
N ILE A 57 5.66 -13.03 -8.66
CA ILE A 57 6.65 -12.46 -7.76
C ILE A 57 6.95 -13.41 -6.59
N ARG A 58 5.90 -13.99 -5.98
CA ARG A 58 6.07 -14.96 -4.89
C ARG A 58 6.86 -16.19 -5.35
N PHE A 59 6.48 -16.76 -6.50
CA PHE A 59 7.18 -17.90 -7.09
C PHE A 59 8.68 -17.62 -7.33
N VAL A 60 9.02 -16.42 -7.82
CA VAL A 60 10.43 -16.02 -8.01
C VAL A 60 11.16 -15.88 -6.67
N LYS A 61 10.52 -15.28 -5.65
CA LYS A 61 11.12 -15.09 -4.33
C LYS A 61 11.40 -16.40 -3.59
N GLU A 62 10.57 -17.42 -3.77
CA GLU A 62 10.75 -18.74 -3.13
C GLU A 62 12.05 -19.44 -3.55
N ILE A 63 12.62 -19.07 -4.69
CA ILE A 63 13.79 -19.73 -5.28
C ILE A 63 15.07 -18.93 -5.03
N TYR A 64 14.96 -17.63 -4.78
CA TYR A 64 16.13 -16.78 -4.59
C TYR A 64 16.60 -16.76 -3.13
N PRO A 65 17.91 -17.02 -2.85
CA PRO A 65 18.46 -16.93 -1.51
C PRO A 65 18.37 -15.48 -1.04
N GLY A 66 17.60 -15.25 0.02
CA GLY A 66 17.28 -13.91 0.53
C GLY A 66 15.78 -13.63 0.62
N GLY A 67 14.91 -14.45 0.00
CA GLY A 67 13.46 -14.42 0.19
C GLY A 67 12.86 -13.01 0.10
N ASP A 68 12.46 -12.46 1.25
CA ASP A 68 11.85 -11.12 1.34
C ASP A 68 12.82 -9.94 1.17
N ALA A 69 14.12 -10.13 1.37
CA ALA A 69 15.14 -9.12 1.11
C ALA A 69 15.38 -8.88 -0.40
N VAL A 70 14.83 -9.76 -1.24
CA VAL A 70 14.96 -9.70 -2.69
C VAL A 70 13.75 -8.96 -3.27
N ARG A 71 14.02 -7.90 -4.03
CA ARG A 71 12.98 -7.17 -4.77
C ARG A 71 12.89 -7.73 -6.18
N VAL A 72 11.72 -8.22 -6.57
CA VAL A 72 11.44 -8.68 -7.93
C VAL A 72 10.63 -7.60 -8.64
N LYS A 73 10.99 -7.29 -9.89
CA LYS A 73 10.24 -6.38 -10.75
C LYS A 73 9.90 -7.08 -12.05
N LEU A 74 8.64 -7.10 -12.43
CA LEU A 74 8.25 -7.56 -13.76
C LEU A 74 8.59 -6.47 -14.78
N THR A 75 9.30 -6.82 -15.84
CA THR A 75 9.71 -5.84 -16.87
C THR A 75 8.49 -5.38 -17.66
N THR A 76 7.67 -6.34 -18.06
CA THR A 76 6.37 -6.12 -18.69
C THR A 76 5.41 -7.20 -18.20
N LEU A 77 4.19 -6.78 -17.84
CA LEU A 77 3.10 -7.72 -17.57
C LEU A 77 2.19 -7.78 -18.80
N PRO A 78 2.15 -8.92 -19.51
CA PRO A 78 1.26 -9.12 -20.65
C PRO A 78 -0.20 -8.85 -20.27
N ALA A 79 -0.96 -8.22 -21.17
CA ALA A 79 -2.34 -7.82 -20.91
C ALA A 79 -3.23 -9.00 -20.48
N GLN A 80 -2.94 -10.19 -21.00
CA GLN A 80 -3.63 -11.43 -20.67
C GLN A 80 -3.55 -11.79 -19.19
N LEU A 81 -2.53 -11.32 -18.46
CA LEU A 81 -2.35 -11.58 -17.03
C LEU A 81 -2.90 -10.46 -16.14
N ARG A 82 -3.34 -9.34 -16.72
CA ARG A 82 -3.96 -8.24 -15.95
C ARG A 82 -5.40 -8.54 -15.58
N GLU A 83 -6.06 -9.37 -16.37
CA GLU A 83 -7.40 -9.87 -16.10
C GLU A 83 -7.33 -11.01 -15.07
N ASN A 84 -8.44 -11.30 -14.38
CA ASN A 84 -8.52 -12.40 -13.42
C ASN A 84 -8.52 -13.76 -14.15
N VAL A 85 -7.35 -14.17 -14.66
CA VAL A 85 -7.12 -15.47 -15.28
C VAL A 85 -6.66 -16.49 -14.26
N LYS A 86 -7.12 -17.72 -14.45
CA LYS A 86 -6.68 -18.86 -13.65
C LYS A 86 -5.32 -19.33 -14.13
N ILE A 87 -4.30 -19.10 -13.30
CA ILE A 87 -2.96 -19.63 -13.52
C ILE A 87 -2.95 -21.11 -13.10
N VAL A 88 -2.67 -21.98 -14.06
CA VAL A 88 -2.58 -23.43 -13.90
C VAL A 88 -1.18 -23.83 -13.47
N ASN A 89 -0.16 -23.27 -14.11
CA ASN A 89 1.23 -23.62 -13.87
C ASN A 89 2.18 -22.43 -14.02
N LEU A 90 3.31 -22.51 -13.32
CA LEU A 90 4.40 -21.53 -13.34
C LEU A 90 5.72 -22.29 -13.48
N SER A 91 6.57 -21.88 -14.41
CA SER A 91 7.88 -22.50 -14.62
C SER A 91 8.90 -21.47 -15.11
N PHE A 92 10.19 -21.73 -14.95
CA PHE A 92 11.22 -20.87 -15.53
C PHE A 92 11.51 -21.28 -16.96
N VAL A 93 11.47 -20.31 -17.88
CA VAL A 93 12.10 -20.44 -19.20
C VAL A 93 13.60 -20.12 -19.07
N ARG A 94 13.91 -19.08 -18.30
CA ARG A 94 15.28 -18.64 -18.02
C ARG A 94 15.40 -18.27 -16.55
N ILE A 95 16.29 -18.96 -15.85
CA ILE A 95 16.68 -18.64 -14.48
C ILE A 95 17.42 -17.29 -14.51
N PRO A 96 17.18 -16.39 -13.53
CA PRO A 96 17.87 -15.12 -13.47
C PRO A 96 19.38 -15.28 -13.43
N ASP A 97 20.08 -14.46 -14.20
CA ASP A 97 21.54 -14.44 -14.28
C ASP A 97 22.16 -13.48 -13.25
N VAL A 98 23.46 -13.21 -13.38
CA VAL A 98 24.19 -12.29 -12.50
C VAL A 98 23.67 -10.84 -12.54
N SER A 99 23.03 -10.41 -13.65
CA SER A 99 22.37 -9.11 -13.75
C SER A 99 20.94 -9.10 -13.18
N GLY A 100 20.46 -10.28 -12.79
CA GLY A 100 19.15 -10.53 -12.20
C GLY A 100 18.06 -10.76 -13.24
N ASP A 101 18.39 -10.90 -14.53
CA ASP A 101 17.39 -10.94 -15.60
C ASP A 101 16.92 -12.37 -15.88
N GLY A 102 15.61 -12.61 -15.78
CA GLY A 102 14.99 -13.92 -15.95
C GLY A 102 13.70 -13.89 -16.76
N VAL A 103 13.20 -15.07 -17.14
CA VAL A 103 11.94 -15.24 -17.85
C VAL A 103 11.14 -16.37 -17.22
N CYS A 104 9.93 -16.04 -16.79
CA CYS A 104 8.95 -16.98 -16.25
C CYS A 104 7.93 -17.35 -17.34
N SER A 105 7.58 -18.62 -17.44
CA SER A 105 6.46 -19.14 -18.20
C SER A 105 5.25 -19.26 -17.29
N VAL A 106 4.13 -18.69 -17.72
CA VAL A 106 2.85 -18.74 -17.01
C VAL A 106 1.84 -19.43 -17.91
N GLU A 107 1.36 -20.60 -17.48
CA GLU A 107 0.25 -21.28 -18.16
C GLU A 107 -1.07 -20.80 -17.56
N ILE A 108 -1.90 -20.21 -18.40
CA ILE A 108 -3.22 -19.69 -18.04
C ILE A 108 -4.32 -20.45 -18.77
N GLU A 109 -5.43 -20.63 -18.07
CA GLU A 109 -6.67 -21.14 -18.65
C GLU A 109 -7.53 -19.94 -19.13
N THR A 110 -7.67 -19.80 -20.45
CA THR A 110 -8.42 -18.68 -21.07
C THR A 110 -9.91 -18.98 -21.24
N ALA A 111 -10.24 -20.26 -21.37
CA ALA A 111 -11.58 -20.82 -21.37
C ALA A 111 -11.47 -22.25 -20.83
N PRO A 112 -12.56 -22.88 -20.37
CA PRO A 112 -12.51 -24.26 -19.87
C PRO A 112 -11.78 -25.20 -20.83
N GLY A 113 -10.65 -25.77 -20.40
CA GLY A 113 -9.81 -26.67 -21.21
C GLY A 113 -8.90 -26.00 -22.24
N ARG A 114 -8.98 -24.67 -22.43
CA ARG A 114 -8.11 -23.92 -23.35
C ARG A 114 -6.95 -23.27 -22.60
N LEU A 115 -5.82 -23.97 -22.60
CA LEU A 115 -4.57 -23.50 -22.02
C LEU A 115 -3.80 -22.61 -23.00
N ARG A 116 -3.15 -21.58 -22.45
CA ARG A 116 -2.22 -20.73 -23.18
C ARG A 116 -1.00 -20.46 -22.31
N THR A 117 0.17 -20.53 -22.91
CA THR A 117 1.42 -20.17 -22.26
C THR A 117 1.79 -18.73 -22.58
N VAL A 118 2.19 -17.99 -21.55
CA VAL A 118 2.59 -16.58 -21.63
C VAL A 118 3.96 -16.44 -20.97
N GLN A 119 4.89 -15.75 -21.64
CA GLN A 119 6.20 -15.48 -21.07
C GLN A 119 6.21 -14.11 -20.40
N VAL A 120 6.73 -14.07 -19.18
CA VAL A 120 6.83 -12.87 -18.34
C VAL A 120 8.30 -12.63 -18.03
N PRO A 121 8.93 -11.62 -18.66
CA PRO A 121 10.28 -11.20 -18.31
C PRO A 121 10.27 -10.47 -16.96
N PHE A 122 11.25 -10.77 -16.12
CA PHE A 122 11.39 -10.16 -14.82
C PHE A 122 12.85 -9.90 -14.48
N ARG A 123 13.06 -9.03 -13.49
CA ARG A 123 14.37 -8.71 -12.95
C ARG A 123 14.40 -8.80 -11.44
N VAL A 124 15.44 -9.42 -10.92
CA VAL A 124 15.71 -9.62 -9.50
C VAL A 124 16.73 -8.59 -9.02
N PHE A 125 16.40 -7.89 -7.96
CA PHE A 125 17.28 -6.96 -7.27
C PHE A 125 17.56 -7.50 -5.87
N SER A 126 18.79 -7.95 -5.64
CA SER A 126 19.29 -8.29 -4.31
C SER A 126 19.87 -7.03 -3.67
N LYS A 127 19.42 -6.69 -2.47
CA LYS A 127 20.12 -5.72 -1.63
C LYS A 127 21.48 -6.31 -1.26
N ARG A 128 22.56 -5.58 -1.53
CA ARG A 128 23.92 -6.03 -1.19
C ARG A 128 24.54 -4.99 -0.28
N GLU A 129 25.10 -5.47 0.82
CA GLU A 129 25.93 -4.63 1.68
C GLU A 129 27.24 -4.32 0.95
N LEU A 130 27.51 -3.04 0.76
CA LEU A 130 28.78 -2.54 0.28
C LEU A 130 29.62 -2.11 1.47
N TYR A 131 30.73 -2.80 1.67
CA TYR A 131 31.73 -2.44 2.68
C TYR A 131 32.68 -1.40 2.08
N VAL A 132 32.53 -0.16 2.51
CA VAL A 132 33.28 0.99 1.99
C VAL A 132 34.26 1.46 3.06
N LEU A 133 35.49 1.79 2.66
CA LEU A 133 36.44 2.41 3.57
C LEU A 133 36.00 3.83 3.92
N LYS A 134 36.04 4.18 5.21
CA LYS A 134 35.71 5.52 5.70
C LYS A 134 36.74 6.57 5.31
N ALA A 135 37.99 6.16 5.09
CA ALA A 135 39.11 7.01 4.73
C ALA A 135 40.05 6.27 3.76
N ALA A 136 40.88 7.03 3.02
CA ALA A 136 41.91 6.46 2.17
C ALA A 136 42.98 5.76 3.02
N GLY A 137 43.28 4.50 2.70
CA GLY A 137 44.37 3.73 3.30
C GLY A 137 45.61 3.69 2.42
N GLN A 138 46.74 3.31 3.00
CA GLN A 138 48.00 3.07 2.30
C GLN A 138 48.24 1.57 2.10
N LYS A 139 49.12 1.24 1.16
CA LYS A 139 49.50 -0.15 0.88
C LYS A 139 50.23 -0.73 2.10
N GLY A 140 49.66 -1.80 2.66
CA GLY A 140 50.18 -2.45 3.87
C GLY A 140 49.35 -2.19 5.13
N ASP A 141 48.36 -1.30 5.06
CA ASP A 141 47.47 -1.02 6.18
C ASP A 141 46.60 -2.23 6.52
N THR A 142 46.44 -2.49 7.82
CA THR A 142 45.51 -3.50 8.32
C THR A 142 44.13 -2.88 8.45
N ILE A 143 43.17 -3.38 7.66
CA ILE A 143 41.77 -2.93 7.68
C ILE A 143 41.03 -3.63 8.82
N GLY A 144 40.49 -2.86 9.77
CA GLY A 144 39.65 -3.37 10.84
C GLY A 144 38.18 -2.97 10.70
N PRO A 145 37.28 -3.52 11.54
CA PRO A 145 35.85 -3.18 11.52
C PRO A 145 35.55 -1.68 11.71
N LYS A 146 36.41 -0.97 12.44
CA LYS A 146 36.29 0.48 12.67
C LYS A 146 36.50 1.32 11.41
N ASP A 147 37.28 0.81 10.45
CA ASP A 147 37.68 1.52 9.22
C ASP A 147 36.65 1.35 8.09
N VAL A 148 35.71 0.42 8.28
CA VAL A 148 34.70 0.05 7.30
C VAL A 148 33.34 0.65 7.68
N ALA A 149 32.64 1.18 6.68
CA ALA A 149 31.24 1.57 6.74
C ALA A 149 30.41 0.64 5.84
N VAL A 150 29.26 0.20 6.33
CA VAL A 150 28.30 -0.57 5.53
C VAL A 150 27.35 0.40 4.83
N ARG A 151 27.15 0.20 3.52
CA ARG A 151 26.19 0.93 2.68
C ARG A 151 25.25 -0.06 1.99
N GLU A 152 24.05 0.40 1.68
CA GLU A 152 22.97 -0.37 1.05
C GLU A 152 22.61 0.17 -0.33
#